data_AF-A0A7Y8K183-F1
#
_entry.id   AF-A0A7Y8K183-F1
#
_cell.length_a   1.000
_cell.length_b   1.000
_cell.length_c   1.000
_cell.angle_alpha   90.00
_cell.angle_beta   90.00
_cell.angle_gamma   90.00
#
_symmetry.space_group_name_H-M   'P 1'
#
loop_
_entity.id
_entity.type
_entity.pdbx_description
1 polymer ?
#
loop_
_entity_poly.entity_id
_entity_poly.type
_entity_poly.pdbx_seq_one_letter_code
_entity_poly.pdbx_strand_id
1 'polypeptide(L)'
;MDWPTAQREWIGAVVVVGLTYVDAGGELLRQEQLHGLIVSIDPEDGIELDLSGKRLGERYWLPPDLGAFETARPGEYRLRSTGEIVRDPDLLSSWTLQAPADS
;
A
#
# COMPACT_ATOMS: atom_id res chain seq x y z
N MET A 1 15.27 2.62 7.53
CA MET A 1 14.29 2.72 8.63
C MET A 1 14.21 1.37 9.33
N ASP A 2 14.06 1.34 10.64
CA ASP A 2 13.89 0.13 11.45
C ASP A 2 12.45 -0.04 11.96
N TRP A 3 12.11 -1.26 12.39
CA TRP A 3 10.77 -1.65 12.84
C TRP A 3 10.22 -0.81 14.00
N PRO A 4 10.94 -0.61 15.12
CA PRO A 4 10.46 0.24 16.21
C PRO A 4 10.15 1.68 15.78
N THR A 5 10.95 2.23 14.85
CA THR A 5 10.73 3.57 14.31
C THR A 5 9.47 3.59 13.44
N ALA A 6 9.32 2.66 12.50
CA ALA A 6 8.12 2.55 11.67
C ALA A 6 6.84 2.40 12.51
N GLN A 7 6.84 1.52 13.52
CA GLN A 7 5.70 1.34 14.43
C GLN A 7 5.27 2.64 15.13
N ARG A 8 6.21 3.53 15.44
CA ARG A 8 5.91 4.81 16.11
C ARG A 8 5.46 5.89 15.12
N GLU A 9 6.08 5.94 13.96
CA GLU A 9 5.90 7.05 13.01
C GLU A 9 4.80 6.79 11.98
N TRP A 10 4.53 5.53 11.64
CA TRP A 10 3.64 5.19 10.54
C TRP A 10 2.25 4.75 11.00
N ILE A 11 2.05 4.30 12.24
CA ILE A 11 0.69 3.98 12.72
C ILE A 11 -0.15 5.27 12.72
N GLY A 12 -1.28 5.23 12.01
CA GLY A 12 -2.16 6.38 11.76
C GLY A 12 -1.78 7.21 10.53
N ALA A 13 -0.68 6.90 9.85
CA ALA A 13 -0.26 7.58 8.63
C ALA A 13 -1.15 7.17 7.45
N VAL A 14 -1.45 8.14 6.58
CA VAL A 14 -2.16 7.94 5.31
C VAL A 14 -1.16 7.47 4.26
N VAL A 15 -1.42 6.30 3.67
CA VAL A 15 -0.58 5.72 2.62
C VAL A 15 -1.36 5.55 1.32
N VAL A 16 -0.72 5.86 0.19
CA VAL A 16 -1.17 5.46 -1.15
C VAL A 16 -0.29 4.31 -1.63
N VAL A 17 -0.92 3.19 -1.98
CA VAL A 17 -0.23 1.97 -2.39
C VAL A 17 -0.52 1.69 -3.86
N GLY A 18 0.54 1.53 -4.65
CA GLY A 18 0.50 1.00 -6.01
C GLY A 18 0.79 -0.51 -6.01
N LEU A 19 -0.13 -1.29 -6.56
CA LEU A 19 0.00 -2.74 -6.73
C LEU A 19 0.12 -3.06 -8.21
N THR A 20 1.20 -3.74 -8.59
CA THR A 20 1.43 -4.26 -9.92
C THR A 20 1.32 -5.77 -9.87
N TYR A 21 0.31 -6.33 -10.51
CA TYR A 21 0.12 -7.77 -10.59
C TYR A 21 0.78 -8.29 -11.87
N VAL A 22 1.64 -9.28 -11.73
CA VAL A 22 2.32 -9.95 -12.84
C VAL A 22 2.00 -11.44 -12.84
N ASP A 23 2.10 -12.10 -14.00
CA ASP A 23 1.94 -13.55 -14.10
C ASP A 23 3.20 -14.31 -13.66
N ALA A 24 3.20 -15.64 -13.84
CA ALA A 24 4.34 -16.50 -13.53
C ALA A 24 5.59 -16.19 -14.39
N GLY A 25 5.41 -15.61 -15.58
CA GLY A 25 6.48 -15.17 -16.48
C GLY A 25 6.96 -13.73 -16.20
N GLY A 26 6.29 -13.02 -15.30
CA GLY A 26 6.56 -11.61 -15.00
C GLY A 26 5.87 -10.63 -15.97
N GLU A 27 4.96 -11.09 -16.82
CA GLU A 27 4.17 -10.21 -17.68
C GLU A 27 3.11 -9.46 -16.86
N LEU A 28 2.95 -8.17 -17.16
CA LEU A 28 1.98 -7.31 -16.47
C LEU A 28 0.55 -7.79 -16.74
N LEU A 29 -0.16 -8.16 -15.68
CA LEU A 29 -1.58 -8.51 -15.75
C LEU A 29 -2.46 -7.30 -15.52
N ARG A 30 -2.24 -6.58 -14.40
CA ARG A 30 -3.03 -5.39 -14.04
C ARG A 30 -2.28 -4.51 -13.04
N GLN A 31 -2.66 -3.24 -13.00
CA GLN A 31 -2.22 -2.31 -11.96
C GLN A 31 -3.43 -1.79 -11.19
N GLU A 32 -3.28 -1.71 -9.88
CA GLU A 32 -4.27 -1.16 -8.97
C GLU A 32 -3.61 -0.15 -8.05
N GLN A 33 -4.38 0.84 -7.59
CA GLN A 33 -3.98 1.71 -6.50
C GLN A 33 -5.05 1.67 -5.43
N LEU A 34 -4.62 1.62 -4.18
CA LEU A 34 -5.46 1.72 -3.01
C LEU A 34 -4.88 2.75 -2.04
N HIS A 35 -5.70 3.20 -1.10
CA HIS A 35 -5.26 4.11 -0.05
C HIS A 35 -5.95 3.78 1.26
N GLY A 36 -5.31 4.13 2.36
CA GLY A 36 -5.81 3.83 3.68
C GLY A 36 -4.90 4.35 4.78
N LEU A 37 -5.27 4.02 6.01
CA LEU A 37 -4.48 4.30 7.20
C LEU A 37 -3.70 3.05 7.59
N ILE A 38 -2.43 3.20 7.94
CA ILE A 38 -1.69 2.11 8.57
C ILE A 38 -2.20 1.95 10.01
N VAL A 39 -2.65 0.74 10.37
CA VAL A 39 -3.21 0.46 11.70
C VAL A 39 -2.38 -0.51 12.52
N SER A 40 -1.55 -1.31 11.86
CA SER A 40 -0.63 -2.24 12.52
C SER A 40 0.63 -2.42 11.69
N ILE A 41 1.76 -2.58 12.38
CA ILE A 41 3.06 -2.89 11.78
C ILE A 41 3.69 -3.97 12.65
N ASP A 42 3.95 -5.11 12.04
CA ASP A 42 4.56 -6.25 12.68
C ASP A 42 5.64 -6.86 11.76
N PRO A 43 6.83 -7.20 12.30
CA PRO A 43 7.90 -7.79 11.50
C PRO A 43 7.62 -9.21 11.00
N GLU A 44 6.67 -9.93 11.62
CA GLU A 44 6.26 -11.29 11.25
C GLU A 44 4.98 -11.28 10.40
N ASP A 45 3.96 -10.54 10.82
CA ASP A 45 2.65 -10.51 10.15
C ASP A 45 2.57 -9.48 9.00
N GLY A 46 3.41 -8.43 9.01
CA GLY A 46 3.46 -7.39 7.98
C GLY A 46 2.80 -6.07 8.38
N ILE A 47 2.36 -5.30 7.38
CA ILE A 47 1.76 -3.97 7.57
C ILE A 47 0.27 -4.03 7.23
N GLU A 48 -0.58 -3.77 8.20
CA GLU A 48 -2.03 -3.77 8.03
C GLU A 48 -2.55 -2.35 7.75
N LEU A 49 -3.41 -2.26 6.74
CA LEU A 49 -4.09 -1.04 6.31
C LEU A 49 -5.60 -1.12 6.59
N ASP A 50 -6.16 -0.03 7.11
CA ASP A 50 -7.60 0.25 7.04
C ASP A 50 -7.90 1.00 5.75
N LEU A 51 -8.52 0.32 4.79
CA LEU A 51 -8.74 0.91 3.47
C LEU A 51 -9.82 1.99 3.52
N SER A 52 -9.62 3.02 2.70
CA SER A 52 -10.48 4.19 2.62
C SER A 52 -11.17 4.32 1.25
N GLY A 53 -12.16 5.21 1.21
CA GLY A 53 -12.87 5.57 -0.01
C GLY A 53 -13.68 4.42 -0.61
N LYS A 54 -13.39 3.96 -1.84
CA LYS A 54 -14.18 2.89 -2.48
C LYS A 54 -14.09 1.53 -1.77
N ARG A 55 -13.03 1.31 -1.00
CA ARG A 55 -12.77 0.08 -0.23
C ARG A 55 -12.95 0.30 1.28
N LEU A 56 -13.76 1.28 1.66
CA LEU A 56 -13.95 1.66 3.06
C LEU A 56 -14.40 0.47 3.92
N GLY A 57 -13.67 0.21 5.01
CA GLY A 57 -13.95 -0.86 5.96
C GLY A 57 -13.31 -2.20 5.61
N GLU A 58 -12.57 -2.29 4.51
CA GLU A 58 -11.74 -3.44 4.21
C GLU A 58 -10.37 -3.34 4.90
N ARG A 59 -9.86 -4.48 5.39
CA ARG A 59 -8.48 -4.60 5.85
C ARG A 59 -7.59 -5.12 4.72
N TYR A 60 -6.38 -4.61 4.61
CA TYR A 60 -5.41 -5.07 3.62
C TYR A 60 -4.03 -5.26 4.25
N TRP A 61 -3.41 -6.40 3.97
CA TRP A 61 -2.10 -6.75 4.50
C TRP A 61 -1.02 -6.63 3.43
N LEU A 62 0.03 -5.90 3.74
CA LEU A 62 1.24 -5.80 2.95
C LEU A 62 2.35 -6.66 3.57
N PRO A 63 3.24 -7.24 2.75
CA PRO A 63 4.39 -7.98 3.26
C PRO A 63 5.24 -7.14 4.23
N PRO A 64 5.98 -7.78 5.14
CA PRO A 64 6.86 -7.09 6.10
C PRO A 64 8.12 -6.51 5.44
N ASP A 65 7.96 -5.54 4.54
CA ASP A 65 9.05 -4.85 3.85
C ASP A 65 8.90 -3.32 3.96
N LEU A 66 9.59 -2.75 4.95
CA LEU A 66 9.66 -1.29 5.14
C LEU A 66 10.37 -0.57 3.98
N GLY A 67 11.19 -1.28 3.20
CA GLY A 67 11.89 -0.73 2.04
C GLY A 67 10.96 -0.42 0.87
N ALA A 68 9.74 -0.96 0.88
CA ALA A 68 8.70 -0.69 -0.11
C ALA A 68 7.95 0.63 0.12
N PHE A 69 8.32 1.42 1.14
CA PHE A 69 7.66 2.68 1.50
C PHE A 69 8.62 3.87 1.37
N GLU A 70 8.07 5.00 0.94
CA GLU A 70 8.76 6.28 0.88
C GLU A 70 7.84 7.41 1.37
N THR A 71 8.42 8.48 1.90
CA THR A 71 7.66 9.68 2.28
C THR A 71 7.03 10.31 1.04
N ALA A 72 5.72 10.53 1.09
CA ALA A 72 5.04 11.20 0.00
C ALA A 72 5.38 12.70 -0.01
N ARG A 73 5.36 13.30 -1.20
CA ARG A 73 5.46 14.75 -1.34
C ARG A 73 4.08 15.35 -1.07
N PRO A 74 3.98 16.55 -0.48
CA PRO A 74 2.68 17.22 -0.35
C PRO A 74 2.06 17.45 -1.73
N GLY A 75 0.74 17.34 -1.81
CA GLY A 75 -0.03 17.48 -3.04
C GLY A 75 -1.22 16.54 -3.16
N GLU A 76 -1.91 16.62 -4.30
CA GLU A 76 -3.05 15.78 -4.62
C GLU A 76 -2.63 14.54 -5.43
N TYR A 77 -2.91 13.37 -4.90
CA TYR A 77 -2.66 12.07 -5.53
C TYR A 77 -3.98 11.51 -6.06
N ARG A 78 -4.10 11.47 -7.38
CA ARG A 78 -5.28 10.91 -8.04
C ARG A 78 -5.08 9.45 -8.41
N LEU A 79 -5.82 8.56 -7.76
CA LEU A 79 -5.80 7.13 -8.04
C LEU A 79 -6.39 6.90 -9.43
N ARG A 80 -5.58 6.32 -10.33
CA ARG A 80 -5.93 6.20 -11.76
C ARG A 80 -7.16 5.32 -11.99
N SER A 81 -7.28 4.22 -11.25
CA SER A 81 -8.32 3.22 -11.47
C SER A 81 -9.68 3.63 -10.90
N THR A 82 -9.70 4.42 -9.83
CA THR A 82 -10.94 4.77 -9.12
C THR A 82 -11.37 6.22 -9.28
N GLY A 83 -10.43 7.10 -9.63
CA GLY A 83 -10.64 8.55 -9.71
C GLY A 83 -10.59 9.26 -8.35
N GLU A 84 -10.34 8.54 -7.26
CA GLU A 84 -10.23 9.11 -5.90
C GLU A 84 -9.01 10.03 -5.78
N ILE A 85 -9.15 11.06 -4.95
CA ILE A 85 -8.08 12.03 -4.68
C ILE A 85 -7.71 11.91 -3.21
N VAL A 86 -6.45 11.57 -2.95
CA VAL A 86 -5.84 11.61 -1.62
C VAL A 86 -5.02 12.89 -1.54
N ARG A 87 -5.27 13.72 -0.53
CA ARG A 87 -4.56 14.98 -0.32
C ARG A 87 -3.50 14.78 0.75
N ASP A 88 -2.28 15.21 0.44
CA ASP A 88 -1.14 15.20 1.34
C ASP A 88 -0.99 13.87 2.11
N PRO A 89 -0.89 12.72 1.40
CA PRO A 89 -0.58 11.47 2.08
C PRO A 89 0.77 11.59 2.78
N ASP A 90 0.99 10.77 3.80
CA ASP A 90 2.26 10.70 4.51
C ASP A 90 3.26 9.81 3.76
N LEU A 91 2.76 8.73 3.16
CA LEU A 91 3.57 7.68 2.56
C LEU A 91 3.05 7.26 1.18
N LEU A 92 4.00 6.85 0.32
CA LEU A 92 3.73 6.08 -0.88
C LEU A 92 4.34 4.69 -0.71
N SER A 93 3.70 3.68 -1.30
CA SER A 93 4.25 2.34 -1.33
C SER A 93 4.00 1.68 -2.67
N SER A 94 4.93 0.86 -3.14
CA SER A 94 4.84 0.18 -4.44
C SER A 94 5.20 -1.29 -4.32
N TRP A 95 4.33 -2.16 -4.84
CA TRP A 95 4.49 -3.60 -4.77
C TRP A 95 4.32 -4.24 -6.13
N THR A 96 5.13 -5.25 -6.41
CA THR A 96 4.93 -6.18 -7.52
C THR A 96 4.54 -7.54 -6.95
N LEU A 97 3.32 -7.98 -7.23
CA LEU A 97 2.75 -9.22 -6.72
C LEU A 97 2.61 -10.22 -7.87
N GLN A 98 3.09 -11.44 -7.67
CA GLN A 98 2.79 -12.53 -8.60
C GLN A 98 1.38 -13.03 -8.35
N ALA A 99 0.54 -13.00 -9.38
CA ALA A 99 -0.76 -13.65 -9.32
C ALA A 99 -0.56 -15.17 -9.22
N PRO A 100 -1.37 -15.89 -8.42
CA PRO A 100 -1.35 -17.33 -8.46
C PRO A 100 -1.62 -17.79 -9.89
N ALA A 101 -0.88 -18.79 -10.37
CA ALA A 101 -1.19 -19.40 -11.65
C ALA A 101 -2.59 -20.02 -11.53
N ASP A 102 -3.54 -19.57 -12.36
CA ASP A 102 -4.79 -20.30 -12.58
C ASP A 102 -4.41 -21.74 -12.91
N SER A 103 -4.72 -22.67 -12.00
CA SER A 103 -4.51 -24.12 -12.19
C SER A 103 -5.69 -24.76 -12.90
#